data_AF-A0A2I0VFN4-F1
#
_entry.id   AF-A0A2I0VFN4-F1
#
_cell.length_a   1.000
_cell.length_b   1.000
_cell.length_c   1.000
_cell.angle_alpha   90.00
_cell.angle_beta   90.00
_cell.angle_gamma   90.00
#
_symmetry.space_group_name_H-M   'P 1'
#
loop_
_entity.id
_entity.type
_entity.pdbx_description
1 polymer ?
#
loop_
_entity_poly.entity_id
_entity_poly.type
_entity_poly.pdbx_seq_one_letter_code
_entity_poly.pdbx_strand_id
1 'polypeptide(L)'
;MPNTILDIAVLPKIQNKAANALADQFTQLLSDVRRNLQESSQSYKAAADVHRREKVFQPGDLVFVRLRRERLPPGNHSKLTKKKWGPLPISKKINNNAYVVDLPEEFNTSRTFNVADIYTYNPPDDGDASFESIDTDSIDSGGE
;
A
#
# COMPACT_ATOMS: atom_id res chain seq x y z
N MET A 1 31.07 6.97 -12.48
CA MET A 1 31.57 7.66 -13.69
C MET A 1 30.77 8.94 -13.85
N PRO A 2 31.37 10.07 -14.23
CA PRO A 2 30.62 11.30 -14.45
C PRO A 2 29.67 11.12 -15.63
N ASN A 3 28.44 11.62 -15.52
CA ASN A 3 27.39 11.39 -16.52
C ASN A 3 27.44 12.39 -17.68
N THR A 4 28.31 13.42 -17.61
CA THR A 4 28.31 14.54 -18.55
C THR A 4 29.72 15.06 -18.84
N ILE A 5 30.00 15.49 -20.07
CA ILE A 5 31.27 16.13 -20.48
C ILE A 5 31.59 17.41 -19.68
N LEU A 6 30.57 18.05 -19.11
CA LEU A 6 30.71 19.22 -18.24
C LEU A 6 31.37 18.87 -16.89
N ASP A 7 31.25 17.62 -16.42
CA ASP A 7 31.86 17.16 -15.16
C ASP A 7 33.38 16.96 -15.28
N ILE A 8 33.91 16.87 -16.51
CA ILE A 8 35.35 16.68 -16.80
C ILE A 8 36.04 18.05 -16.99
N ALA A 9 35.26 19.11 -17.25
CA ALA A 9 35.79 20.45 -17.44
C ALA A 9 36.19 21.05 -16.08
N VAL A 10 37.48 21.33 -15.91
CA VAL A 10 37.96 22.14 -14.77
C VAL A 10 37.53 23.58 -15.00
N LEU A 11 36.35 23.93 -14.48
CA LEU A 11 35.86 25.30 -14.53
C LEU A 11 36.78 26.21 -13.68
N PRO A 12 37.11 27.43 -14.15
CA PRO A 12 37.79 28.39 -13.31
C PRO A 12 36.93 28.66 -12.07
N LYS A 13 37.52 28.56 -10.87
CA LYS A 13 36.86 28.87 -9.60
C LYS A 13 36.64 30.38 -9.50
N ILE A 14 35.67 30.89 -10.25
CA ILE A 14 35.26 32.28 -10.21
C ILE A 14 34.39 32.46 -8.96
N GLN A 15 34.98 33.02 -7.90
CA GLN A 15 34.26 33.35 -6.68
C GLN A 15 33.53 34.68 -6.87
N ASN A 16 32.34 34.63 -7.47
CA ASN A 16 31.46 35.80 -7.51
C ASN A 16 30.68 35.90 -6.18
N LYS A 17 31.04 36.88 -5.35
CA LYS A 17 30.37 37.12 -4.05
C LYS A 17 28.86 37.33 -4.17
N ALA A 18 28.40 38.01 -5.23
CA ALA A 18 26.98 38.25 -5.45
C ALA A 18 26.24 36.95 -5.83
N ALA A 19 26.88 36.09 -6.64
CA ALA A 19 26.32 34.79 -7.00
C ALA A 19 26.22 33.85 -5.78
N ASN A 20 27.24 33.84 -4.92
CA ASN A 20 27.22 33.05 -3.67
C ASN A 20 26.14 33.56 -2.71
N ALA A 21 26.02 34.87 -2.53
CA ALA A 21 24.97 35.46 -1.68
C ALA A 21 23.56 35.12 -2.19
N LEU A 22 23.35 35.13 -3.52
CA LEU A 22 22.09 34.71 -4.12
C LEU A 22 21.82 33.22 -3.88
N ALA A 23 22.84 32.37 -4.05
CA ALA A 23 22.71 30.94 -3.76
C ALA A 23 22.33 30.67 -2.30
N ASP A 24 22.97 31.37 -1.36
CA ASP A 24 22.66 31.28 0.07
C ASP A 24 21.21 31.69 0.35
N GLN A 25 20.74 32.79 -0.25
CA GLN A 25 19.33 33.22 -0.15
C GLN A 25 18.35 32.16 -0.69
N PHE A 26 18.66 31.55 -1.84
CA PHE A 26 17.82 30.48 -2.40
C PHE A 26 17.81 29.24 -1.50
N THR A 27 18.95 28.86 -0.92
CA THR A 27 18.99 27.71 0.01
C THR A 27 18.16 27.98 1.27
N GLN A 28 18.22 29.19 1.82
CA GLN A 28 17.39 29.62 2.94
C GLN A 28 15.91 29.55 2.58
N LEU A 29 15.52 30.16 1.45
CA LEU A 29 14.14 30.12 0.95
C LEU A 29 13.63 28.68 0.77
N LEU A 30 14.41 27.79 0.15
CA LEU A 30 14.03 26.39 -0.03
C LEU A 30 13.89 25.66 1.31
N SER A 31 14.73 25.98 2.29
CA SER A 31 14.63 25.40 3.64
C SER A 31 13.34 25.84 4.34
N ASP A 32 12.96 27.12 4.22
CA ASP A 32 11.73 27.66 4.78
C ASP A 32 10.48 27.05 4.13
N VAL A 33 10.49 26.92 2.79
CA VAL A 33 9.39 26.27 2.06
C VAL A 33 9.22 24.82 2.52
N ARG A 34 10.32 24.06 2.66
CA ARG A 34 10.27 22.68 3.16
C ARG A 34 9.73 22.60 4.58
N ARG A 35 10.19 23.51 5.46
CA ARG A 35 9.71 23.59 6.85
C ARG A 35 8.21 23.83 6.91
N ASN A 36 7.71 24.84 6.17
CA ASN A 36 6.29 25.17 6.13
C ASN A 36 5.44 24.02 5.58
N LEU A 37 5.91 23.33 4.53
CA LEU A 37 5.22 22.17 3.98
C LEU A 37 5.14 21.02 4.99
N GLN A 38 6.22 20.80 5.75
CA GLN A 38 6.26 19.78 6.80
C GLN A 38 5.31 20.12 7.95
N GLU A 39 5.32 21.37 8.44
CA GLU A 39 4.40 21.83 9.50
C GLU A 39 2.93 21.70 9.09
N SER A 40 2.61 22.09 7.85
CA SER A 40 1.27 21.93 7.28
C SER A 40 0.87 20.45 7.20
N SER A 41 1.76 19.59 6.69
CA SER A 41 1.53 18.14 6.59
C SER A 41 1.30 17.49 7.95
N GLN A 42 2.09 17.87 8.96
CA GLN A 42 1.96 17.38 10.34
C GLN A 42 0.65 17.82 10.98
N SER A 43 0.27 19.09 10.81
CA SER A 43 -0.99 19.63 11.34
C SER A 43 -2.20 18.91 10.72
N TYR A 44 -2.18 18.68 9.40
CA TYR A 44 -3.21 17.92 8.71
C TYR A 44 -3.29 16.48 9.22
N LYS A 45 -2.13 15.82 9.39
CA LYS A 45 -2.06 14.47 9.93
C LYS A 45 -2.66 14.41 11.34
N ALA A 46 -2.26 15.32 12.24
CA ALA A 46 -2.78 15.38 13.60
C ALA A 46 -4.31 15.53 13.63
N ALA A 47 -4.86 16.45 12.84
CA ALA A 47 -6.31 16.64 12.75
C ALA A 47 -7.05 15.41 12.19
N ALA A 48 -6.49 14.75 11.18
CA ALA A 48 -7.08 13.56 10.59
C ALA A 48 -7.01 12.33 11.52
N ASP A 49 -5.90 12.17 12.25
CA ASP A 49 -5.66 11.01 13.10
C ASP A 49 -6.54 11.00 14.37
N VAL A 50 -7.04 12.16 14.83
CA VAL A 50 -7.99 12.26 15.98
C VAL A 50 -9.20 11.35 15.81
N HIS A 51 -9.68 11.14 14.59
CA HIS A 51 -10.87 10.31 14.32
C HIS A 51 -10.53 8.89 13.84
N ARG A 52 -9.26 8.58 13.61
CA ARG A 52 -8.83 7.28 13.08
C ARG A 52 -8.52 6.32 14.21
N ARG A 53 -8.97 5.07 14.06
CA ARG A 53 -8.55 3.96 14.93
C ARG A 53 -7.41 3.22 14.26
N GLU A 54 -6.33 3.00 15.00
CA GLU A 54 -5.22 2.21 14.50
C GLU A 54 -5.63 0.75 14.35
N LYS A 55 -5.36 0.18 13.17
CA LYS A 55 -5.49 -1.26 12.89
C LYS A 55 -4.16 -1.74 12.36
N VAL A 56 -3.52 -2.64 13.09
CA VAL A 56 -2.26 -3.26 12.69
C VAL A 56 -2.51 -4.74 12.54
N PHE A 57 -2.06 -5.29 11.42
CA PHE A 57 -2.06 -6.73 11.17
C PHE A 57 -0.63 -7.22 10.96
N GLN A 58 -0.43 -8.51 11.14
CA GLN A 58 0.82 -9.21 10.88
C GLN A 58 0.65 -10.24 9.75
N PRO A 59 1.74 -10.59 9.06
CA PRO A 59 1.72 -11.74 8.15
C PRO A 59 1.24 -13.00 8.88
N GLY A 60 0.34 -13.76 8.27
CA GLY A 60 -0.32 -14.92 8.86
C GLY A 60 -1.67 -14.64 9.52
N ASP A 61 -2.00 -13.38 9.83
CA ASP A 61 -3.32 -13.03 10.36
C ASP A 61 -4.42 -13.32 9.34
N LEU A 62 -5.49 -13.98 9.78
CA LEU A 62 -6.69 -14.17 8.97
C LEU A 62 -7.54 -12.90 8.95
N VAL A 63 -7.92 -12.47 7.75
CA VAL A 63 -8.69 -11.24 7.55
C VAL A 63 -9.77 -11.42 6.49
N PHE A 64 -10.87 -10.66 6.64
CA PHE A 64 -11.84 -10.45 5.59
C PHE A 64 -11.43 -9.25 4.73
N VAL A 65 -11.53 -9.38 3.42
CA VAL A 65 -11.27 -8.29 2.48
C VAL A 65 -12.58 -7.79 1.85
N ARG A 66 -12.74 -6.48 1.76
CA ARG A 66 -13.84 -5.87 1.03
C ARG A 66 -13.47 -5.71 -0.44
N LEU A 67 -14.23 -6.40 -1.29
CA LEU A 67 -14.11 -6.26 -2.75
C LEU A 67 -15.19 -5.33 -3.29
N ARG A 68 -14.85 -4.57 -4.33
CA ARG A 68 -15.82 -3.75 -5.06
C ARG A 68 -16.56 -4.61 -6.08
N ARG A 69 -17.76 -4.20 -6.47
CA ARG A 69 -18.65 -5.02 -7.30
C ARG A 69 -18.06 -5.29 -8.69
N GLU A 70 -17.37 -4.31 -9.26
CA GLU A 70 -16.70 -4.38 -10.58
C GLU A 70 -15.48 -5.32 -10.61
N ARG A 71 -15.04 -5.78 -9.44
CA ARG A 71 -13.82 -6.57 -9.21
C ARG A 71 -14.09 -8.02 -8.84
N LEU A 72 -15.37 -8.36 -8.70
CA LEU A 72 -15.81 -9.72 -8.45
C LEU A 72 -15.74 -10.54 -9.75
N PRO A 73 -15.56 -11.86 -9.66
CA PRO A 73 -15.70 -12.74 -10.80
C PRO A 73 -17.04 -12.51 -11.53
N PRO A 74 -17.09 -12.69 -12.85
CA PRO A 74 -18.32 -12.53 -13.63
C PRO A 74 -19.42 -13.46 -13.09
N GLY A 75 -20.55 -12.89 -12.70
CA GLY A 75 -21.66 -13.62 -12.09
C GLY A 75 -22.82 -12.71 -11.65
N ASN A 76 -23.93 -13.32 -11.23
CA ASN A 76 -25.14 -12.60 -10.81
C ASN A 76 -24.98 -12.03 -9.39
N HIS A 77 -24.37 -10.85 -9.28
CA HIS A 77 -24.24 -10.14 -8.00
C HIS A 77 -25.46 -9.26 -7.70
N SER A 78 -26.33 -9.72 -6.80
CA SER A 78 -27.47 -8.95 -6.28
C SER A 78 -27.03 -7.88 -5.26
N LYS A 79 -27.89 -6.90 -4.97
CA LYS A 79 -27.66 -5.83 -3.97
C LYS A 79 -27.44 -6.37 -2.54
N LEU A 80 -27.85 -7.62 -2.28
CA LEU A 80 -27.75 -8.31 -0.99
C LEU A 80 -26.56 -9.30 -0.90
N THR A 81 -25.63 -9.32 -1.86
CA THR A 81 -24.47 -10.20 -1.79
C THR A 81 -23.51 -9.81 -0.66
N LYS A 82 -22.76 -10.81 -0.16
CA LYS A 82 -21.71 -10.61 0.84
C LYS A 82 -20.67 -9.64 0.28
N LYS A 83 -20.42 -8.54 1.00
CA LYS A 83 -19.43 -7.50 0.60
C LYS A 83 -18.00 -7.82 1.04
N LYS A 84 -17.85 -8.74 1.99
CA LYS A 84 -16.59 -9.16 2.60
C LYS A 84 -16.31 -10.61 2.20
N TRP A 85 -15.07 -10.88 1.84
CA TRP A 85 -14.64 -12.17 1.29
C TRP A 85 -13.54 -12.80 2.14
N GLY A 86 -13.74 -14.08 2.43
CA GLY A 86 -12.84 -15.03 3.10
C GLY A 86 -12.49 -14.71 4.55
N PRO A 87 -12.07 -15.68 5.37
CA PRO A 87 -10.82 -15.52 6.09
C PRO A 87 -9.70 -15.76 5.07
N LEU A 88 -8.83 -14.79 4.85
CA LEU A 88 -7.66 -14.91 3.97
C LEU A 88 -6.44 -14.52 4.78
N PRO A 89 -5.32 -15.25 4.68
CA PRO A 89 -4.11 -14.88 5.38
C PRO A 89 -3.46 -13.66 4.72
N ILE A 90 -2.87 -12.81 5.55
CA ILE A 90 -1.97 -11.77 5.08
C ILE A 90 -0.63 -12.42 4.73
N SER A 91 -0.26 -12.34 3.46
CA SER A 91 1.02 -12.84 2.95
C SER A 91 2.18 -11.95 3.39
N LYS A 92 2.01 -10.62 3.27
CA LYS A 92 3.08 -9.65 3.52
C LYS A 92 2.54 -8.30 3.98
N LYS A 93 3.23 -7.68 4.94
CA LYS A 93 3.03 -6.29 5.34
C LYS A 93 3.96 -5.37 4.56
N ILE A 94 3.39 -4.41 3.80
CA ILE A 94 4.17 -3.38 3.10
C ILE A 94 4.36 -2.17 4.03
N ASN A 95 3.27 -1.67 4.60
CA ASN A 95 3.27 -0.64 5.64
C ASN A 95 2.01 -0.80 6.53
N ASN A 96 1.85 0.00 7.59
CA ASN A 96 0.67 -0.10 8.46
C ASN A 96 -0.67 0.17 7.74
N ASN A 97 -0.64 0.81 6.56
CA ASN A 97 -1.82 1.17 5.77
C ASN A 97 -2.08 0.20 4.59
N ALA A 98 -1.15 -0.68 4.25
CA ALA A 98 -1.19 -1.49 3.03
C ALA A 98 -0.58 -2.88 3.25
N TYR A 99 -1.35 -3.90 2.90
CA TYR A 99 -1.03 -5.31 3.12
C TYR A 99 -1.28 -6.11 1.84
N VAL A 100 -0.51 -7.17 1.64
CA VAL A 100 -0.72 -8.15 0.58
C VAL A 100 -1.47 -9.33 1.19
N VAL A 101 -2.61 -9.68 0.61
CA VAL A 101 -3.48 -10.78 1.03
C VAL A 101 -3.39 -11.89 0.00
N ASP A 102 -3.38 -13.14 0.45
CA ASP A 102 -3.39 -14.30 -0.45
C ASP A 102 -4.79 -14.50 -1.04
N LEU A 103 -5.07 -13.74 -2.10
CA LEU A 103 -6.34 -13.78 -2.82
C LEU A 103 -6.24 -14.76 -4.01
N PRO A 104 -7.24 -15.65 -4.21
CA PRO A 104 -7.32 -16.52 -5.37
C PRO A 104 -7.30 -15.76 -6.71
N GLU A 105 -6.78 -16.40 -7.75
CA GLU A 105 -6.65 -15.79 -9.10
C GLU A 105 -7.98 -15.55 -9.81
N GLU A 106 -9.06 -16.17 -9.32
CA GLU A 106 -10.43 -15.93 -9.79
C GLU A 106 -10.85 -14.46 -9.64
N PHE A 107 -10.29 -13.75 -8.66
CA PHE A 107 -10.56 -12.34 -8.45
C PHE A 107 -9.69 -11.50 -9.36
N ASN A 108 -10.31 -10.72 -10.24
CA ASN A 108 -9.63 -9.81 -11.16
C ASN A 108 -9.15 -8.52 -10.46
N THR A 109 -8.46 -8.64 -9.33
CA THR A 109 -7.99 -7.53 -8.49
C THR A 109 -6.58 -7.79 -7.98
N SER A 110 -5.82 -6.70 -7.79
CA SER A 110 -4.52 -6.78 -7.12
C SER A 110 -4.63 -7.35 -5.71
N ARG A 111 -3.63 -8.14 -5.30
CA ARG A 111 -3.52 -8.72 -3.95
C ARG A 111 -3.19 -7.69 -2.86
N THR A 112 -2.87 -6.45 -3.23
CA THR A 112 -2.55 -5.37 -2.29
C THR A 112 -3.79 -4.58 -1.88
N PHE A 113 -4.10 -4.57 -0.59
CA PHE A 113 -5.27 -3.91 -0.01
C PHE A 113 -4.89 -2.81 0.98
N ASN A 114 -5.70 -1.75 1.02
CA ASN A 114 -5.61 -0.74 2.06
C ASN A 114 -6.21 -1.26 3.37
N VAL A 115 -5.66 -0.87 4.52
CA VAL A 115 -6.14 -1.26 5.85
C VAL A 115 -7.63 -0.93 6.09
N ALA A 116 -8.17 0.08 5.41
CA ALA A 116 -9.59 0.44 5.48
C ALA A 116 -10.52 -0.62 4.84
N ASP A 117 -10.00 -1.39 3.88
CA ASP A 117 -10.73 -2.46 3.19
C ASP A 117 -10.47 -3.84 3.81
N ILE A 118 -9.66 -3.91 4.87
CA ILE A 118 -9.34 -5.13 5.61
C ILE A 118 -10.08 -5.13 6.96
N TYR A 119 -10.65 -6.29 7.31
CA TYR A 119 -11.37 -6.50 8.56
C TYR A 119 -10.81 -7.72 9.28
N THR A 120 -10.63 -7.62 10.59
CA THR A 120 -10.21 -8.73 11.45
C THR A 120 -11.17 -9.90 11.33
N TYR A 121 -10.64 -11.10 11.15
CA TYR A 121 -11.40 -12.34 11.30
C TYR A 121 -11.48 -12.72 12.78
N ASN A 122 -12.69 -12.96 13.28
CA ASN A 122 -12.90 -13.51 14.62
C ASN A 122 -13.55 -14.89 14.44
N PRO A 123 -12.86 -15.99 14.83
CA PRO A 123 -13.42 -17.32 14.72
C PRO A 123 -14.68 -17.45 15.60
N PRO A 124 -15.76 -18.06 15.10
CA PRO A 124 -16.93 -18.38 15.92
C PRO A 124 -16.62 -19.65 16.73
N ASP A 125 -16.13 -19.46 17.96
CA ASP A 125 -15.96 -20.49 19.02
C ASP A 125 -14.87 -21.56 18.75
N ASP A 126 -13.83 -21.60 19.59
CA ASP A 126 -12.72 -22.57 19.80
C ASP A 126 -12.44 -23.68 18.75
N GLY A 127 -12.50 -23.36 17.46
CA GLY A 127 -12.11 -24.26 16.37
C GLY A 127 -10.92 -23.70 15.61
N ASP A 128 -9.77 -24.39 15.68
CA ASP A 128 -8.59 -24.09 14.89
C ASP A 128 -8.94 -24.09 13.40
N ALA A 129 -9.00 -22.91 12.78
CA ALA A 129 -9.22 -22.75 11.35
C ALA A 129 -7.91 -23.04 10.59
N SER A 130 -7.55 -24.32 10.49
CA SER A 130 -6.50 -24.78 9.57
C SER A 130 -7.02 -24.65 8.13
N PHE A 131 -6.43 -23.73 7.36
CA PHE A 131 -6.64 -23.64 5.92
C PHE A 131 -5.88 -24.77 5.24
N GLU A 132 -6.58 -25.81 4.79
CA GLU A 132 -6.03 -26.74 3.81
C GLU A 132 -5.86 -26.00 2.48
N SER A 133 -4.64 -26.06 1.94
CA SER A 133 -4.35 -25.66 0.58
C SER A 133 -5.19 -26.52 -0.37
N ILE A 134 -6.01 -25.88 -1.21
CA ILE A 134 -6.65 -26.57 -2.33
C ILE A 134 -5.53 -26.87 -3.34
N ASP A 135 -5.00 -28.09 -3.26
CA ASP A 135 -4.17 -28.67 -4.32
C ASP A 135 -5.10 -29.00 -5.49
N THR A 136 -5.01 -28.22 -6.56
CA THR A 136 -5.64 -28.51 -7.85
C THR A 136 -4.87 -29.62 -8.55
N ASP A 137 -5.18 -30.87 -8.21
CA ASP A 137 -4.74 -32.03 -9.00
C ASP A 137 -5.84 -32.44 -10.00
N SER A 138 -5.51 -32.23 -11.27
CA SER A 138 -5.87 -33.01 -12.46
C SER A 138 -7.29 -33.61 -12.56
N ILE A 139 -8.19 -32.96 -13.31
CA ILE A 139 -9.35 -33.65 -13.91
C ILE A 139 -9.01 -34.02 -15.36
N ASP A 140 -8.88 -35.33 -15.54
CA ASP A 140 -8.66 -36.10 -16.76
C ASP A 140 -9.75 -35.85 -17.83
N SER A 141 -9.31 -35.75 -19.08
CA SER A 141 -10.16 -35.54 -20.25
C SER A 141 -10.72 -36.86 -20.76
N GLY A 142 -11.99 -37.15 -20.44
CA GLY A 142 -12.78 -38.20 -21.10
C GLY A 142 -13.68 -37.60 -22.18
N GLY A 143 -13.36 -37.86 -23.44
CA GLY A 143 -14.23 -37.55 -24.57
C GLY A 143 -15.20 -38.69 -24.88
N GLU A 144 -16.31 -38.34 -25.55
CA GLU A 144 -17.00 -39.10 -26.61
C GLU A 144 -17.67 -38.09 -27.57
#